data_AF-A0A2I2M9U7-F1
#
_entry.id   AF-A0A2I2M9U7-F1
#
_cell.length_a   1.000
_cell.length_b   1.000
_cell.length_c   1.000
_cell.angle_alpha   90.00
_cell.angle_beta   90.00
_cell.angle_gamma   90.00
#
_symmetry.space_group_name_H-M   'P 1'
#
loop_
_entity.id
_entity.type
_entity.pdbx_description
1 polymer ?
#
loop_
_entity_poly.entity_id
_entity_poly.type
_entity_poly.pdbx_seq_one_letter_code
_entity_poly.pdbx_strand_id
1 'polypeptide(L)'
;MAQSRTKKKLTNMAYGLGASVVILGALFKIMHFKIGPLTGGVMLTAGLVVEALIFAMSAFEPIEEELDWSKVYPELAGGQALGKKTKNVEAGSDQAQSMLSEKLDTILKEAKLDANLISSLGESIKGFQGAAEGLTATSTTVSSTNQYNEQMSMAAAKLESLNGLYTTQVENAAKQSELNSSLVENSQRLQEQMQSLATNLSSLNGVYGGMLTAMSK
;
A
#
# COMPACT_ATOMS: atom_id res chain seq x y z
N MET A 1 -18.19 27.84 -25.81
CA MET A 1 -16.97 27.02 -25.61
C MET A 1 -16.23 27.30 -24.28
N ALA A 2 -16.14 28.55 -23.80
CA ALA A 2 -15.40 28.86 -22.56
C ALA A 2 -16.03 28.29 -21.25
N GLN A 3 -17.35 28.36 -21.08
CA GLN A 3 -18.02 27.83 -19.88
C GLN A 3 -17.89 26.30 -19.71
N SER A 4 -17.85 25.54 -20.80
CA SER A 4 -17.64 24.08 -20.75
C SER A 4 -16.22 23.73 -20.27
N ARG A 5 -15.20 24.47 -20.73
CA ARG A 5 -13.81 24.26 -20.29
C ARG A 5 -13.62 24.59 -18.80
N THR A 6 -14.27 25.64 -18.31
CA THR A 6 -14.21 26.00 -16.88
C THR A 6 -14.92 24.97 -16.01
N LYS A 7 -16.09 24.47 -16.42
CA LYS A 7 -16.80 23.38 -15.73
C LYS A 7 -15.95 22.10 -15.68
N LYS A 8 -15.38 21.66 -16.80
CA LYS A 8 -14.49 20.48 -16.86
C LYS A 8 -13.26 20.62 -15.96
N LYS A 9 -12.63 21.80 -15.93
CA LYS A 9 -11.49 22.07 -15.03
C LYS A 9 -11.91 22.00 -13.56
N LEU A 10 -13.09 22.54 -13.23
CA LEU A 10 -13.63 22.49 -11.88
C LEU A 10 -13.93 21.05 -11.45
N THR A 11 -14.53 20.24 -12.31
CA THR A 11 -14.80 18.83 -11.99
C THR A 11 -13.52 18.02 -11.84
N ASN A 12 -12.54 18.20 -12.74
CA ASN A 12 -11.25 17.51 -12.62
C ASN A 12 -10.49 17.92 -11.35
N MET A 13 -10.59 19.20 -10.95
CA MET A 13 -10.05 19.67 -9.68
C MET A 13 -10.80 19.09 -8.48
N ALA A 14 -12.13 18.92 -8.56
CA ALA A 14 -12.92 18.28 -7.51
C ALA A 14 -12.56 16.78 -7.35
N TYR A 15 -12.39 16.04 -8.45
CA TYR A 15 -11.89 14.66 -8.42
C TYR A 15 -10.51 14.58 -7.76
N GLY A 16 -9.58 15.44 -8.17
CA GLY A 16 -8.22 15.48 -7.59
C GLY A 16 -8.21 15.84 -6.10
N LEU A 17 -9.04 16.79 -5.67
CA LEU A 17 -9.16 17.17 -4.27
C LEU A 17 -9.83 16.08 -3.43
N GLY A 18 -10.88 15.43 -3.94
CA GLY A 18 -11.53 14.29 -3.27
C GLY A 18 -10.57 13.13 -3.01
N ALA A 19 -9.88 12.70 -4.06
CA ALA A 19 -8.89 11.63 -3.98
C ALA A 19 -7.77 11.96 -2.97
N SER A 20 -7.32 13.22 -2.91
CA SER A 20 -6.29 13.64 -1.96
C SER A 20 -6.75 13.49 -0.49
N VAL A 21 -8.01 13.81 -0.18
CA VAL A 21 -8.58 13.68 1.17
C VAL A 21 -8.72 12.22 1.57
N VAL A 22 -9.10 11.33 0.63
CA VAL A 22 -9.17 9.88 0.85
C VAL A 22 -7.79 9.31 1.15
N ILE A 23 -6.78 9.67 0.36
CA ILE A 23 -5.39 9.20 0.54
C ILE A 23 -4.84 9.64 1.90
N LEU A 24 -5.10 10.88 2.32
CA LEU A 24 -4.70 11.37 3.65
C LEU A 24 -5.43 10.63 4.78
N GLY A 25 -6.72 10.31 4.60
CA GLY A 25 -7.48 9.50 5.56
C GLY A 25 -6.94 8.07 5.69
N ALA A 26 -6.60 7.43 4.56
CA ALA A 26 -5.97 6.11 4.54
C ALA A 26 -4.59 6.13 5.20
N LEU A 27 -3.78 7.15 4.92
CA LEU A 27 -2.47 7.35 5.55
C LEU A 27 -2.61 7.46 7.08
N PHE A 28 -3.55 8.26 7.57
CA PHE A 28 -3.77 8.42 9.01
C PHE A 28 -4.26 7.14 9.68
N LYS A 29 -5.07 6.33 8.97
CA LYS A 29 -5.52 5.02 9.45
C LYS A 29 -4.36 4.03 9.57
N ILE A 30 -3.48 3.96 8.57
CA ILE A 30 -2.32 3.04 8.56
C ILE A 30 -1.27 3.45 9.60
N MET A 31 -0.99 4.75 9.71
CA MET A 31 -0.04 5.28 10.69
C MET A 31 -0.57 5.33 12.13
N HIS A 32 -1.84 4.96 12.36
CA HIS A 32 -2.48 5.04 13.67
C HIS A 32 -2.36 6.44 14.31
N PHE A 33 -2.35 7.49 13.48
CA PHE A 33 -2.15 8.86 13.92
C PHE A 33 -3.37 9.35 14.72
N LYS A 34 -3.14 9.98 15.87
CA LYS A 34 -4.19 10.52 16.75
C LYS A 34 -3.87 11.98 17.07
N ILE A 35 -4.56 12.90 16.41
CA ILE A 35 -4.50 14.34 16.72
C ILE A 35 -5.82 14.71 17.41
N GLY A 36 -5.84 14.69 18.74
CA GLY A 36 -7.04 15.05 19.52
C GLY A 36 -8.28 14.23 19.12
N PRO A 37 -9.41 14.86 18.71
CA PRO A 37 -10.63 14.15 18.31
C PRO A 37 -10.54 13.52 16.90
N LEU A 38 -9.52 13.85 16.10
CA LEU A 38 -9.31 13.32 14.76
C LEU A 38 -8.47 12.04 14.84
N THR A 39 -9.15 10.90 14.82
CA THR A 39 -8.52 9.59 14.67
C THR A 39 -8.49 9.18 13.20
N GLY A 40 -7.52 8.34 12.81
CA GLY A 40 -7.42 7.82 11.44
C GLY A 40 -8.69 7.13 10.93
N GLY A 41 -9.53 6.59 11.82
CA GLY A 41 -10.87 6.10 11.46
C GLY A 41 -11.80 7.22 11.00
N VAL A 42 -11.91 8.30 11.76
CA VAL A 42 -12.77 9.44 11.45
C VAL A 42 -12.34 10.14 10.16
N MET A 43 -11.03 10.34 9.98
CA MET A 43 -10.50 10.96 8.76
C MET A 43 -10.73 10.09 7.51
N LEU A 44 -10.56 8.77 7.64
CA LEU A 44 -10.84 7.84 6.55
C LEU A 44 -12.33 7.80 6.18
N THR A 45 -13.22 7.76 7.18
CA THR A 45 -14.67 7.78 6.93
C THR A 45 -15.08 9.09 6.25
N ALA A 46 -14.54 10.23 6.68
CA ALA A 46 -14.81 11.52 6.04
C ALA A 46 -14.34 11.53 4.57
N GLY A 47 -13.13 11.03 4.28
CA GLY A 47 -12.62 10.91 2.91
C GLY A 47 -13.49 10.03 2.02
N LEU A 48 -13.90 8.85 2.51
CA LEU A 48 -14.75 7.93 1.75
C LEU A 48 -16.15 8.53 1.45
N VAL A 49 -16.70 9.32 2.37
CA VAL A 49 -17.97 10.03 2.13
C VAL A 49 -17.81 11.11 1.06
N VAL A 50 -16.71 11.86 1.08
CA VAL A 50 -16.38 12.86 0.04
C VAL A 50 -16.27 12.19 -1.32
N GLU A 51 -15.59 11.05 -1.42
CA GLU A 51 -15.43 10.29 -2.67
C GLU A 51 -16.78 9.77 -3.18
N ALA A 52 -17.64 9.25 -2.30
CA ALA A 52 -18.97 8.78 -2.67
C ALA A 52 -19.84 9.91 -3.26
N LEU A 53 -19.76 11.13 -2.71
CA LEU A 53 -20.49 12.29 -3.24
C LEU A 53 -19.95 12.73 -4.61
N ILE A 54 -18.64 12.71 -4.80
CA ILE A 54 -17.99 13.05 -6.06
C ILE A 54 -18.36 12.04 -7.16
N PHE A 55 -18.34 10.75 -6.86
CA PHE A 55 -18.79 9.70 -7.78
C PHE A 55 -20.27 9.84 -8.14
N ALA A 56 -21.12 10.15 -7.15
CA ALA A 56 -22.54 10.37 -7.40
C ALA A 56 -22.78 11.57 -8.33
N MET A 57 -22.00 12.64 -8.20
CA MET A 57 -22.08 13.80 -9.11
C MET A 57 -21.52 13.47 -10.51
N SER A 58 -20.46 12.66 -10.60
CA SER A 58 -19.85 12.20 -11.86
C SER A 58 -20.85 11.46 -12.77
N ALA A 59 -21.76 10.69 -12.18
CA ALA A 59 -22.78 9.94 -12.92
C ALA A 59 -23.75 10.82 -13.73
N PHE A 60 -23.87 12.11 -13.40
CA PHE A 60 -24.71 13.07 -14.12
C PHE A 60 -23.93 13.88 -15.17
N GLU A 61 -22.63 13.64 -15.32
CA GLU A 61 -21.80 14.29 -16.33
C GLU A 61 -21.96 13.59 -17.70
N PRO A 62 -22.24 14.34 -18.78
CA PRO A 62 -22.37 13.75 -20.11
C PRO A 62 -21.05 13.14 -20.57
N ILE A 63 -21.10 11.88 -21.02
CA ILE A 63 -19.96 11.15 -21.60
C ILE A 63 -19.38 11.99 -22.73
N GLU A 64 -18.09 12.36 -22.62
CA GLU A 64 -17.44 13.17 -23.65
C GLU A 64 -17.39 12.40 -24.97
N GLU A 65 -17.81 13.03 -26.06
CA GLU A 65 -17.55 12.52 -27.41
C GLU A 65 -16.03 12.50 -27.61
N GLU A 66 -15.47 11.31 -27.81
CA GLU A 66 -14.05 11.13 -28.10
C GLU A 66 -13.64 12.02 -29.27
N LEU A 67 -12.50 12.71 -29.11
CA LEU A 67 -11.93 13.54 -30.15
C LEU A 67 -11.70 12.68 -31.39
N ASP A 68 -12.28 13.08 -32.52
CA ASP A 68 -12.21 12.32 -33.77
C ASP A 68 -10.78 12.37 -34.35
N TRP A 69 -9.94 11.43 -33.90
CA TRP A 69 -8.54 11.27 -34.31
C TRP A 69 -8.38 11.02 -35.82
N SER A 70 -9.48 10.68 -36.52
CA SER A 70 -9.49 10.49 -37.98
C SER A 70 -9.23 11.77 -38.78
N LYS A 71 -9.43 12.95 -38.19
CA LYS A 71 -9.09 14.24 -38.83
C LYS A 71 -7.59 14.53 -38.87
N VAL A 72 -6.79 13.87 -38.03
CA VAL A 72 -5.34 14.11 -37.91
C VAL A 72 -4.53 12.95 -38.46
N TYR A 73 -5.07 11.72 -38.42
CA TYR A 73 -4.45 10.52 -39.00
C TYR A 73 -5.49 9.67 -39.76
N PRO A 74 -5.68 9.88 -41.06
CA PRO A 74 -6.66 9.13 -41.85
C PRO A 74 -6.34 7.63 -41.97
N GLU A 75 -5.09 7.25 -41.72
CA GLU A 75 -4.61 5.85 -41.69
C GLU A 75 -5.28 4.99 -40.60
N LEU A 76 -5.85 5.60 -39.55
CA LEU A 76 -6.58 4.88 -38.49
C LEU A 76 -8.10 4.75 -38.78
N ALA A 77 -8.63 5.46 -39.78
CA ALA A 77 -10.04 5.40 -40.15
C ALA A 77 -10.42 4.09 -40.86
N GLY A 78 -9.45 3.35 -41.39
CA GLY A 78 -9.65 2.04 -42.00
C GLY A 78 -9.82 0.89 -41.00
N GLY A 79 -9.60 1.13 -39.71
CA GLY A 79 -9.45 0.12 -38.67
C GLY A 79 -10.48 0.20 -37.54
N GLN A 80 -11.77 0.20 -37.90
CA GLN A 80 -12.85 -0.35 -37.08
C GLN A 80 -13.31 0.43 -35.83
N ALA A 81 -14.52 1.00 -35.96
CA ALA A 81 -15.52 0.91 -34.90
C ALA A 81 -16.91 0.72 -35.54
N LEU A 82 -17.27 -0.56 -35.74
CA LEU A 82 -18.68 -0.94 -35.76
C LEU A 82 -19.26 -0.60 -34.38
N GLY A 83 -19.89 0.56 -34.28
CA GLY A 83 -20.36 1.12 -33.03
C GLY A 83 -21.53 2.07 -33.21
N LYS A 84 -22.57 1.63 -33.94
CA LYS A 84 -23.98 2.04 -33.82
C LYS A 84 -24.30 3.55 -33.94
N LYS A 85 -24.85 3.94 -35.11
CA LYS A 85 -26.00 4.88 -35.31
C LYS A 85 -26.29 5.00 -36.82
N THR A 86 -27.35 4.38 -37.32
CA THR A 86 -28.59 5.06 -37.76
C THR A 86 -28.35 6.35 -38.54
N LYS A 87 -28.33 6.31 -39.88
CA LYS A 87 -29.35 6.88 -40.80
C LYS A 87 -28.86 6.87 -42.26
N ASN A 88 -29.67 6.26 -43.12
CA ASN A 88 -29.88 6.51 -44.56
C ASN A 88 -28.69 6.94 -45.43
N VAL A 89 -28.13 6.01 -46.22
CA VAL A 89 -27.76 6.27 -47.62
C VAL A 89 -27.96 4.96 -48.42
N GLU A 90 -29.05 4.88 -49.18
CA GLU A 90 -29.14 3.99 -50.34
C GLU A 90 -28.37 4.63 -51.49
N ALA A 91 -27.21 4.08 -51.85
CA ALA A 91 -26.64 4.05 -53.20
C ALA A 91 -25.27 3.34 -53.18
N GLY A 92 -25.21 2.13 -53.76
CA GLY A 92 -23.96 1.57 -54.33
C GLY A 92 -23.08 0.69 -53.44
N SER A 93 -23.64 -0.31 -52.73
CA SER A 93 -22.84 -1.32 -52.02
C SER A 93 -22.11 -2.32 -52.94
N ASP A 94 -22.58 -2.52 -54.18
CA ASP A 94 -22.02 -3.55 -55.07
C ASP A 94 -20.69 -3.16 -55.70
N GLN A 95 -20.46 -1.87 -56.01
CA GLN A 95 -19.21 -1.43 -56.63
C GLN A 95 -18.04 -1.35 -55.64
N ALA A 96 -18.27 -0.93 -54.39
CA ALA A 96 -17.21 -0.87 -53.38
C ALA A 96 -16.75 -2.27 -52.96
N GLN A 97 -17.68 -3.22 -52.85
CA GLN A 97 -17.39 -4.60 -52.47
C GLN A 97 -16.80 -5.40 -53.64
N SER A 98 -17.25 -5.16 -54.88
CA SER A 98 -16.63 -5.70 -56.09
C SER A 98 -15.19 -5.22 -56.25
N MET A 99 -14.94 -3.90 -56.11
CA MET A 99 -13.58 -3.34 -56.22
C MET A 99 -12.65 -3.80 -55.10
N LEU A 100 -13.17 -4.03 -53.88
CA LEU A 100 -12.38 -4.56 -52.77
C LEU A 100 -12.07 -6.05 -52.99
N SER A 101 -13.03 -6.84 -53.47
CA SER A 101 -12.84 -8.26 -53.75
C SER A 101 -11.92 -8.48 -54.95
N GLU A 102 -12.00 -7.65 -55.98
CA GLU A 102 -11.12 -7.67 -57.15
C GLU A 102 -9.70 -7.23 -56.79
N LYS A 103 -9.53 -6.23 -55.90
CA LYS A 103 -8.22 -5.86 -55.34
C LYS A 103 -7.67 -6.93 -54.40
N LEU A 104 -8.50 -7.59 -53.60
CA LEU A 104 -8.06 -8.71 -52.76
C LEU A 104 -7.58 -9.87 -53.64
N ASP A 105 -8.35 -10.22 -54.67
CA ASP A 105 -8.03 -11.32 -55.59
C ASP A 105 -6.78 -10.99 -56.43
N THR A 106 -6.61 -9.72 -56.82
CA THR A 106 -5.39 -9.22 -57.47
C THR A 106 -4.19 -9.30 -56.52
N ILE A 107 -4.31 -8.88 -55.26
CA ILE A 107 -3.23 -8.97 -54.27
C ILE A 107 -2.91 -10.44 -53.95
N LEU A 108 -3.91 -11.31 -53.81
CA LEU A 108 -3.71 -12.74 -53.59
C LEU A 108 -3.01 -13.42 -54.77
N LYS A 109 -3.33 -13.01 -56.00
CA LYS A 109 -2.78 -13.56 -57.25
C LYS A 109 -1.42 -12.99 -57.62
N GLU A 110 -1.17 -11.72 -57.30
CA GLU A 110 0.07 -10.98 -57.60
C GLU A 110 1.15 -11.21 -56.54
N ALA A 111 0.78 -11.40 -55.28
CA ALA A 111 1.73 -11.68 -54.20
C ALA A 111 2.23 -13.14 -54.18
N LYS A 112 1.69 -14.04 -55.01
CA LYS A 112 1.92 -15.50 -54.91
C LYS A 112 1.98 -15.93 -53.44
N LEU A 113 0.89 -15.69 -52.71
CA LEU A 113 0.71 -16.19 -51.35
C LEU A 113 0.67 -17.72 -51.41
N ASP A 114 1.86 -18.32 -51.53
CA ASP A 114 2.08 -19.75 -51.48
C ASP A 114 1.56 -20.21 -50.11
N ALA A 115 0.78 -21.28 -50.10
CA ALA A 115 0.24 -21.87 -48.88
C ALA A 115 1.35 -22.12 -47.84
N ASN A 116 2.59 -22.31 -48.29
CA ASN A 116 3.78 -22.38 -47.44
C ASN A 116 4.08 -21.10 -46.64
N LEU A 117 3.87 -19.90 -47.20
CA LEU A 117 4.10 -18.63 -46.46
C LEU A 117 3.02 -18.40 -45.40
N ILE A 118 1.78 -18.75 -45.71
CA ILE A 118 0.68 -18.65 -44.74
C ILE A 118 0.87 -19.67 -43.60
N SER A 119 1.32 -20.88 -43.95
CA SER A 119 1.66 -21.91 -42.95
C SER A 119 2.84 -21.47 -42.08
N SER A 120 3.92 -20.94 -42.67
CA SER A 120 5.11 -20.51 -41.92
C SER A 120 4.87 -19.27 -41.06
N LEU A 121 3.97 -18.37 -41.49
CA LEU A 121 3.50 -17.26 -40.68
C LEU A 121 2.65 -17.76 -39.50
N GLY A 122 1.75 -18.71 -39.74
CA GLY A 122 0.98 -19.35 -38.67
C GLY A 122 1.88 -20.05 -37.65
N GLU A 123 2.91 -20.74 -38.13
CA GLU A 123 3.91 -21.42 -37.28
C GLU A 123 4.79 -20.41 -36.52
N SER A 124 5.14 -19.28 -37.13
CA SER A 124 5.86 -18.17 -36.47
C SER A 124 5.00 -17.46 -35.42
N ILE A 125 3.72 -17.22 -35.69
CA ILE A 125 2.78 -16.63 -34.72
C ILE A 125 2.56 -17.58 -33.55
N LYS A 126 2.42 -18.89 -33.81
CA LYS A 126 2.31 -19.92 -32.77
C LYS A 126 3.59 -20.03 -31.94
N GLY A 127 4.76 -19.93 -32.57
CA GLY A 127 6.05 -19.87 -31.90
C GLY A 127 6.21 -18.62 -31.02
N PHE A 128 5.78 -17.47 -31.51
CA PHE A 128 5.78 -16.21 -30.75
C PHE A 128 4.83 -16.26 -29.56
N GLN A 129 3.63 -16.83 -29.72
CA GLN A 129 2.69 -17.03 -28.62
C GLN A 129 3.32 -17.89 -27.51
N GLY A 130 3.94 -19.02 -27.86
CA GLY A 130 4.62 -19.88 -26.88
C GLY A 130 5.80 -19.19 -26.17
N ALA A 131 6.59 -18.39 -26.91
CA ALA A 131 7.68 -17.61 -26.32
C ALA A 131 7.17 -16.49 -25.40
N ALA A 132 6.09 -15.80 -25.78
CA ALA A 132 5.45 -14.79 -24.96
C ALA A 132 4.88 -15.38 -23.67
N GLU A 133 4.15 -16.51 -23.74
CA GLU A 133 3.63 -17.22 -22.56
C GLU A 133 4.78 -17.67 -21.61
N GLY A 134 5.88 -18.18 -22.17
CA GLY A 134 7.07 -18.54 -21.39
C GLY A 134 7.77 -17.35 -20.72
N LEU A 135 7.81 -16.19 -21.38
CA LEU A 135 8.33 -14.95 -20.81
C LEU A 135 7.45 -14.44 -19.67
N THR A 136 6.12 -14.52 -19.79
CA THR A 136 5.20 -14.13 -18.71
C THR A 136 5.39 -15.04 -17.49
N ALA A 137 5.47 -16.36 -17.70
CA ALA A 137 5.71 -17.33 -16.63
C ALA A 137 7.08 -17.16 -15.95
N THR A 138 8.12 -16.84 -16.73
CA THR A 138 9.46 -16.56 -16.21
C THR A 138 9.46 -15.26 -15.41
N SER A 139 8.79 -14.21 -15.89
CA SER A 139 8.66 -12.92 -15.20
C SER A 139 7.99 -13.06 -13.83
N THR A 140 6.88 -13.80 -13.76
CA THR A 140 6.20 -14.07 -12.48
C THR A 140 7.06 -14.89 -11.52
N THR A 141 7.84 -15.85 -12.05
CA THR A 141 8.73 -16.69 -11.23
C THR A 141 9.91 -15.89 -10.68
N VAL A 142 10.52 -15.01 -11.49
CA VAL A 142 11.61 -14.12 -11.06
C VAL A 142 11.12 -13.15 -9.99
N SER A 143 9.94 -12.55 -10.17
CA SER A 143 9.33 -11.68 -9.15
C SER A 143 9.10 -12.42 -7.84
N SER A 144 8.53 -13.63 -7.90
CA SER A 144 8.25 -14.45 -6.70
C SER A 144 9.54 -14.87 -5.99
N THR A 145 10.60 -15.17 -6.75
CA THR A 145 11.93 -15.52 -6.21
C THR A 145 12.59 -14.33 -5.51
N ASN A 146 12.52 -13.13 -6.12
CA ASN A 146 13.05 -11.92 -5.50
C ASN A 146 12.30 -11.60 -4.20
N GLN A 147 10.97 -11.71 -4.22
CA GLN A 147 10.14 -11.50 -3.04
C GLN A 147 10.46 -12.54 -1.95
N TYR A 148 10.68 -13.80 -2.30
CA TYR A 148 11.12 -14.84 -1.36
C TYR A 148 12.49 -14.51 -0.73
N ASN A 149 13.47 -14.07 -1.53
CA ASN A 149 14.78 -13.67 -1.03
C ASN A 149 14.69 -12.47 -0.07
N GLU A 150 13.84 -11.49 -0.37
CA GLU A 150 13.61 -10.34 0.50
C GLU A 150 12.93 -10.74 1.81
N GLN A 151 11.91 -11.61 1.75
CA GLN A 151 11.28 -12.16 2.95
C GLN A 151 12.26 -12.98 3.79
N MET A 152 13.13 -13.78 3.17
CA MET A 152 14.17 -14.54 3.87
C MET A 152 15.19 -13.61 4.53
N SER A 153 15.62 -12.54 3.86
CA SER A 153 16.52 -11.53 4.42
C SER A 153 15.88 -10.82 5.63
N MET A 154 14.61 -10.42 5.52
CA MET A 154 13.87 -9.85 6.65
C MET A 154 13.73 -10.85 7.80
N ALA A 155 13.43 -12.12 7.51
CA ALA A 155 13.33 -13.16 8.53
C ALA A 155 14.67 -13.36 9.25
N ALA A 156 15.80 -13.37 8.53
CA ALA A 156 17.13 -13.44 9.11
C ALA A 156 17.40 -12.26 10.06
N ALA A 157 17.09 -11.03 9.64
CA ALA A 157 17.23 -9.84 10.48
C ALA A 157 16.32 -9.90 11.74
N LYS A 158 15.10 -10.44 11.61
CA LYS A 158 14.21 -10.66 12.76
C LYS A 158 14.75 -11.71 13.72
N LEU A 159 15.34 -12.79 13.23
CA LEU A 159 15.96 -13.82 14.05
C LEU A 159 17.21 -13.30 14.78
N GLU A 160 18.02 -12.48 14.12
CA GLU A 160 19.15 -11.80 14.74
C GLU A 160 18.69 -10.87 15.87
N SER A 161 17.66 -10.07 15.61
CA SER A 161 17.03 -9.23 16.65
C SER A 161 16.48 -10.06 17.80
N LEU A 162 15.91 -11.24 17.53
CA LEU A 162 15.37 -12.14 18.55
C LEU A 162 16.50 -12.74 19.42
N ASN A 163 17.64 -13.09 18.81
CA ASN A 163 18.83 -13.52 19.53
C ASN A 163 19.38 -12.41 20.44
N GLY A 164 19.44 -11.17 19.94
CA GLY A 164 19.82 -10.01 20.73
C GLY A 164 18.88 -9.78 21.92
N LEU A 165 17.57 -9.83 21.70
CA LEU A 165 16.56 -9.72 22.77
C LEU A 165 16.71 -10.83 23.81
N TYR A 166 16.99 -12.07 23.38
CA TYR A 166 17.20 -13.19 24.30
C TYR A 166 18.44 -12.97 25.16
N THR A 167 19.52 -12.47 24.57
CA THR A 167 20.75 -12.11 25.29
C THR A 167 20.47 -11.03 26.33
N THR A 168 19.82 -9.92 25.94
CA THR A 168 19.44 -8.84 26.87
C THR A 168 18.48 -9.34 27.96
N GLN A 169 17.55 -10.25 27.65
CA GLN A 169 16.64 -10.82 28.64
C GLN A 169 17.37 -11.66 29.68
N VAL A 170 18.36 -12.46 29.25
CA VAL A 170 19.21 -13.24 30.16
C VAL A 170 20.07 -12.33 31.02
N GLU A 171 20.69 -11.30 30.44
CA GLU A 171 21.46 -10.30 31.19
C GLU A 171 20.60 -9.57 32.23
N ASN A 172 19.39 -9.14 31.85
CA ASN A 172 18.45 -8.49 32.75
C ASN A 172 17.98 -9.43 33.87
N ALA A 173 17.72 -10.70 33.56
CA ALA A 173 17.35 -11.69 34.57
C ALA A 173 18.49 -11.93 35.57
N ALA A 174 19.74 -12.04 35.09
CA ALA A 174 20.91 -12.15 35.93
C ALA A 174 21.08 -10.91 36.83
N LYS A 175 20.96 -9.71 36.25
CA LYS A 175 21.03 -8.45 36.99
C LYS A 175 19.92 -8.29 38.02
N GLN A 176 18.70 -8.74 37.70
CA GLN A 176 17.58 -8.75 38.64
C GLN A 176 17.83 -9.70 39.81
N SER A 177 18.43 -10.86 39.57
CA SER A 177 18.81 -11.80 40.62
C SER A 177 19.84 -11.18 41.57
N GLU A 178 20.86 -10.52 41.01
CA GLU A 178 21.88 -9.80 41.79
C GLU A 178 21.26 -8.65 42.62
N LEU A 179 20.36 -7.87 41.99
CA LEU A 179 19.63 -6.81 42.69
C LEU A 179 18.78 -7.37 43.84
N ASN A 180 18.10 -8.50 43.65
CA ASN A 180 17.34 -9.13 44.72
C ASN A 180 18.24 -9.60 45.87
N SER A 181 19.40 -10.18 45.56
CA SER A 181 20.37 -10.61 46.58
C SER A 181 20.90 -9.41 47.38
N SER A 182 21.34 -8.36 46.70
CA SER A 182 21.82 -7.13 47.34
C SER A 182 20.73 -6.40 48.13
N LEU A 183 19.46 -6.47 47.70
CA LEU A 183 18.33 -5.90 48.43
C LEU A 183 18.08 -6.64 49.75
N VAL A 184 18.16 -7.97 49.74
CA VAL A 184 18.05 -8.78 50.97
C VAL A 184 19.17 -8.43 51.94
N GLU A 185 20.41 -8.38 51.47
CA GLU A 185 21.56 -8.04 52.31
C GLU A 185 21.46 -6.61 52.89
N ASN A 186 21.10 -5.63 52.06
CA ASN A 186 20.88 -4.26 52.52
C ASN A 186 19.73 -4.14 53.52
N SER A 187 18.65 -4.89 53.31
CA SER A 187 17.51 -4.93 54.25
C SER A 187 17.93 -5.50 55.61
N GLN A 188 18.77 -6.53 55.59
CA GLN A 188 19.30 -7.15 56.80
C GLN A 188 20.24 -6.19 57.56
N ARG A 189 21.16 -5.51 56.85
CA ARG A 189 21.98 -4.43 57.44
C ARG A 189 21.15 -3.27 57.98
N LEU A 190 20.11 -2.86 57.27
CA LEU A 190 19.21 -1.81 57.73
C LEU A 190 18.49 -2.23 59.02
N GLN A 191 18.05 -3.49 59.10
CA GLN A 191 17.45 -4.03 60.32
C GLN A 191 18.43 -4.01 61.50
N GLU A 192 19.69 -4.41 61.28
CA GLU A 192 20.73 -4.33 62.32
C GLU A 192 20.98 -2.88 62.79
N GLN A 193 21.06 -1.92 61.87
CA GLN A 193 21.22 -0.50 62.18
C GLN A 193 20.02 0.06 62.94
N MET A 194 18.80 -0.31 62.53
CA MET A 194 17.55 0.03 63.23
C MET A 194 17.53 -0.52 64.67
N GLN A 195 17.95 -1.78 64.85
CA GLN A 195 18.02 -2.44 66.16
C GLN A 195 19.04 -1.73 67.07
N SER A 196 20.21 -1.37 66.53
CA SER A 196 21.24 -0.61 67.25
C SER A 196 20.72 0.77 67.64
N LEU A 197 20.04 1.48 66.72
CA LEU A 197 19.45 2.79 66.98
C LEU A 197 18.40 2.72 68.10
N ALA A 198 17.51 1.73 68.05
CA ALA A 198 16.50 1.49 69.10
C ALA A 198 17.15 1.19 70.46
N THR A 199 18.22 0.39 70.48
CA THR A 199 18.97 0.08 71.70
C THR A 199 19.66 1.31 72.28
N ASN A 200 20.25 2.14 71.44
CA ASN A 200 20.87 3.40 71.84
C ASN A 200 19.84 4.40 72.38
N LEU A 201 18.69 4.56 71.71
CA LEU A 201 17.59 5.41 72.19
C LEU A 201 17.02 4.91 73.53
N SER A 202 16.85 3.59 73.67
CA SER A 202 16.42 2.98 74.94
C SER A 202 17.40 3.25 76.07
N SER A 203 18.69 3.05 75.81
CA SER A 203 19.77 3.34 76.76
C SER A 203 19.79 4.81 77.17
N LEU A 204 19.67 5.73 76.20
CA LEU A 204 19.62 7.16 76.44
C LEU A 204 18.43 7.52 77.34
N ASN A 205 17.24 6.99 77.02
CA ASN A 205 16.02 7.24 77.78
C ASN A 205 16.10 6.66 79.21
N GLY A 206 16.78 5.51 79.37
CA GLY A 206 17.07 4.92 80.68
C GLY A 206 17.99 5.79 81.55
N VAL A 207 19.04 6.38 80.97
CA VAL A 207 19.93 7.32 81.67
C VAL A 207 19.19 8.61 82.05
N TYR A 208 18.37 9.16 81.15
CA TYR A 208 17.54 10.34 81.46
C TYR A 208 16.50 10.04 82.54
N GLY A 209 15.83 8.88 82.50
CA GLY A 209 14.90 8.44 83.54
C GLY A 209 15.58 8.24 84.89
N GLY A 210 16.79 7.66 84.90
CA GLY A 210 17.62 7.52 86.09
C GLY A 210 18.06 8.87 86.68
N MET A 211 18.45 9.81 85.82
CA MET A 211 18.84 11.16 86.23
C MET A 211 17.66 11.98 86.76
N LEU A 212 16.46 11.86 86.16
CA LEU A 212 15.25 12.51 86.66
C LEU A 212 14.83 11.96 88.04
N THR A 213 14.89 10.63 88.21
CA THR A 213 14.58 9.95 89.47
C THR A 213 15.58 10.32 90.58
N ALA A 214 16.85 10.53 90.21
CA ALA A 214 17.89 10.99 91.14
C ALA A 214 17.77 12.48 91.47
N MET A 215 17.14 13.30 90.63
CA MET A 215 16.84 14.71 90.91
C MET A 215 15.54 14.92 91.70
N SER A 216 14.60 13.97 91.65
CA SER A 216 13.30 14.04 92.35
C SER A 216 13.30 13.44 93.75
N LYS A 217 14.47 13.08 94.28
CA LYS A 217 14.67 12.49 95.61
C LYS A 217 15.53 13.41 96.45
#